data_AF-A0A6L6E313-F1
#
_entry.id   AF-A0A6L6E313-F1
#
_cell.length_a   1.000
_cell.length_b   1.000
_cell.length_c   1.000
_cell.angle_alpha   90.00
_cell.angle_beta   90.00
_cell.angle_gamma   90.00
#
_symmetry.space_group_name_H-M   'P 1'
#
loop_
_entity.id
_entity.type
_entity.pdbx_description
1 polymer ?
#
loop_
_entity_poly.entity_id
_entity_poly.type
_entity_poly.pdbx_seq_one_letter_code
_entity_poly.pdbx_strand_id
1 'polypeptide(L)'
;MTTARLIDVAELSAHVSELLRTIPGAATLARLSEIDPRTLSAADRINYLAALDRQDGWLYALRQRAIAAVAGLQPSEGDGPLYGVDEAEREDVSTALRLAPATAQSR
;
A
#
# COMPACT_ATOMS: atom_id res chain seq x y z
N MET A 1 18.24 -31.30 21.80
CA MET A 1 16.81 -31.11 22.16
C MET A 1 16.44 -29.68 21.84
N THR A 2 15.84 -29.46 20.67
CA THR A 2 15.42 -28.13 20.21
C THR A 2 13.90 -28.12 20.20
N THR A 3 13.32 -27.53 21.24
CA THR A 3 11.88 -27.25 21.34
C THR A 3 11.54 -26.19 20.30
N ALA A 4 11.26 -26.62 19.07
CA ALA A 4 10.52 -25.81 18.12
C ALA A 4 9.14 -25.56 18.74
N ARG A 5 8.87 -24.30 19.12
CA ARG A 5 7.54 -23.85 19.50
C ARG A 5 6.62 -24.10 18.31
N LEU A 6 5.83 -25.18 18.37
CA LEU A 6 4.62 -25.30 17.57
C LEU A 6 3.71 -24.17 18.06
N ILE A 7 3.70 -23.05 17.35
CA ILE A 7 2.57 -22.12 17.45
C ILE A 7 1.34 -22.97 17.12
N ASP A 8 0.37 -22.97 18.03
CA ASP A 8 -0.86 -23.72 17.81
C ASP A 8 -1.51 -23.20 16.51
N VAL A 9 -1.91 -24.10 15.62
CA VAL A 9 -2.60 -23.76 14.37
C VAL A 9 -3.82 -22.88 14.66
N ALA A 10 -4.50 -23.12 15.79
CA ALA A 10 -5.62 -22.29 16.23
C ALA A 10 -5.19 -20.87 16.61
N GLU A 11 -4.05 -20.73 17.29
CA GLU A 11 -3.47 -19.43 17.67
C GLU A 11 -3.05 -18.64 16.42
N LEU A 12 -2.42 -19.31 15.46
CA LEU A 12 -2.01 -18.69 14.19
C LEU A 12 -3.22 -18.24 13.36
N SER A 13 -4.28 -19.06 13.28
CA SER A 13 -5.53 -18.71 12.59
C SER A 13 -6.23 -17.53 13.26
N ALA A 14 -6.29 -17.50 14.60
CA ALA A 14 -6.83 -16.38 15.36
C ALA A 14 -6.03 -15.10 15.11
N HIS A 15 -4.70 -15.19 15.07
CA HIS A 15 -3.82 -14.07 14.81
C HIS A 15 -4.00 -13.47 13.40
N VAL A 16 -4.07 -14.31 12.36
CA VAL A 16 -4.36 -13.84 10.99
C VAL A 16 -5.73 -13.17 10.91
N SER A 17 -6.74 -13.75 11.56
CA SER A 17 -8.10 -13.19 11.59
C SER A 17 -8.17 -11.84 12.31
N GLU A 18 -7.41 -11.66 13.38
CA GLU A 18 -7.24 -10.38 14.09
C GLU A 18 -6.60 -9.33 13.17
N LEU A 19 -5.49 -9.67 12.51
CA LEU A 19 -4.80 -8.76 11.60
C LEU A 19 -5.67 -8.34 10.42
N LEU A 20 -6.46 -9.26 9.85
CA LEU A 20 -7.42 -8.95 8.78
C LEU A 20 -8.44 -7.87 9.18
N ARG A 21 -8.90 -7.91 10.43
CA ARG A 21 -9.91 -6.96 10.96
C ARG A 21 -9.30 -5.67 11.50
N THR A 22 -7.99 -5.66 11.73
CA THR A 22 -7.28 -4.48 12.24
C THR A 22 -7.25 -3.38 11.18
N ILE A 23 -7.19 -2.12 11.63
CA ILE A 23 -7.02 -0.98 10.75
C ILE A 23 -5.67 -1.11 10.01
N PRO A 24 -5.63 -0.98 8.67
CA PRO A 24 -4.38 -1.00 7.94
C PRO A 24 -3.40 0.10 8.38
N GLY A 25 -2.11 -0.19 8.35
CA GLY A 25 -1.08 0.72 8.85
C GLY A 25 0.26 0.02 9.06
N ALA A 26 1.31 0.83 9.28
CA ALA A 26 2.68 0.34 9.40
C ALA A 26 2.85 -0.77 10.46
N ALA A 27 2.20 -0.64 11.62
CA ALA A 27 2.25 -1.65 12.67
C ALA A 27 1.59 -2.98 12.25
N THR A 28 0.44 -2.91 11.56
CA THR A 28 -0.26 -4.09 11.04
C THR A 28 0.55 -4.77 9.94
N LEU A 29 1.15 -3.98 9.03
CA LEU A 29 2.03 -4.50 7.98
C LEU A 29 3.29 -5.17 8.54
N ALA A 30 3.91 -4.60 9.58
CA ALA A 30 5.06 -5.20 10.24
C ALA A 30 4.71 -6.59 10.79
N ARG A 31 3.59 -6.71 11.52
CA ARG A 31 3.10 -8.00 12.04
C ARG A 31 2.77 -8.99 10.93
N LEU A 32 2.13 -8.54 9.83
CA LEU A 32 1.87 -9.41 8.68
C LEU A 32 3.17 -9.92 8.04
N SER A 33 4.22 -9.11 7.97
CA SER A 33 5.50 -9.48 7.35
C SER A 33 6.27 -10.56 8.10
N GLU A 34 5.93 -10.80 9.37
CA GLU A 34 6.56 -11.83 10.20
C GLU A 34 5.95 -13.23 9.98
N ILE A 35 4.81 -13.33 9.30
CA ILE A 35 4.10 -14.59 9.06
C ILE A 35 4.66 -15.29 7.83
N ASP A 36 5.11 -16.55 7.96
CA ASP A 36 5.39 -17.40 6.80
C ASP A 36 4.07 -17.96 6.24
N PRO A 37 3.63 -17.59 5.03
CA PRO A 37 2.36 -18.07 4.47
C PRO A 37 2.32 -19.59 4.26
N ARG A 38 3.48 -20.27 4.22
CA ARG A 38 3.54 -21.73 4.07
C ARG A 38 3.09 -22.48 5.32
N THR A 39 3.16 -21.85 6.49
CA THR A 39 2.71 -22.45 7.76
C THR A 39 1.21 -22.28 8.00
N LEU A 40 0.53 -21.48 7.17
CA LEU A 40 -0.91 -21.23 7.25
C LEU A 40 -1.73 -22.34 6.59
N SER A 41 -2.94 -22.57 7.13
CA SER A 41 -3.98 -23.39 6.50
C SER A 41 -4.44 -22.77 5.17
N ALA A 42 -5.11 -23.54 4.32
CA ALA A 42 -5.61 -23.03 3.04
C ALA A 42 -6.58 -21.85 3.22
N ALA A 43 -7.44 -21.88 4.24
CA ALA A 43 -8.36 -20.79 4.55
C ALA A 43 -7.62 -19.55 5.08
N ASP A 44 -6.65 -19.74 5.98
CA ASP A 44 -5.90 -18.62 6.56
C ASP A 44 -5.00 -17.94 5.53
N ARG A 45 -4.52 -18.65 4.50
CA ARG A 45 -3.78 -18.02 3.39
C ARG A 45 -4.65 -17.02 2.62
N ILE A 46 -5.93 -17.31 2.46
CA ILE A 46 -6.88 -16.40 1.81
C ILE A 46 -7.11 -15.17 2.70
N ASN A 47 -7.30 -15.38 4.01
CA ASN A 47 -7.44 -14.27 4.96
C ASN A 47 -6.17 -13.40 5.04
N TYR A 48 -5.00 -14.02 5.03
CA TYR A 48 -3.71 -13.34 4.98
C TYR A 48 -3.55 -12.50 3.71
N LEU A 49 -3.90 -13.07 2.54
CA LEU A 49 -3.90 -12.32 1.28
C LEU A 49 -4.87 -11.13 1.32
N ALA A 50 -6.07 -11.31 1.85
CA ALA A 50 -7.03 -10.22 2.01
C ALA A 50 -6.54 -9.15 3.00
N ALA A 51 -5.78 -9.52 4.02
CA ALA A 51 -5.17 -8.58 4.95
C ALA A 51 -4.08 -7.73 4.27
N LEU A 52 -3.28 -8.34 3.37
CA LEU A 52 -2.29 -7.63 2.55
C LEU A 52 -2.94 -6.69 1.53
N ASP A 53 -4.00 -7.11 0.84
CA ASP A 53 -4.75 -6.26 -0.10
C ASP A 53 -5.30 -4.99 0.58
N ARG A 54 -5.74 -5.11 1.85
CA ARG A 54 -6.11 -3.95 2.67
C ARG A 54 -4.92 -3.03 2.98
N GLN A 55 -3.70 -3.56 3.15
CA GLN A 55 -2.49 -2.74 3.29
C GLN A 55 -2.17 -2.01 1.98
N ASP A 56 -2.35 -2.65 0.83
CA ASP A 56 -2.16 -2.02 -0.48
C ASP A 56 -3.13 -0.85 -0.66
N GLY A 57 -4.40 -1.03 -0.31
CA GLY A 57 -5.39 0.06 -0.32
C GLY A 57 -5.00 1.24 0.60
N TRP A 58 -4.45 0.96 1.78
CA TRP A 58 -3.96 1.99 2.69
C TRP A 58 -2.73 2.73 2.17
N LEU A 59 -1.73 2.00 1.66
CA LEU A 59 -0.54 2.59 1.08
C LEU A 59 -0.88 3.39 -0.18
N TYR A 60 -1.84 2.90 -0.97
CA TYR A 60 -2.39 3.62 -2.11
C TYR A 60 -3.00 4.95 -1.68
N ALA A 61 -3.87 4.96 -0.67
CA ALA A 61 -4.46 6.19 -0.15
C ALA A 61 -3.38 7.17 0.37
N LEU A 62 -2.33 6.67 1.02
CA LEU A 62 -1.19 7.49 1.45
C LEU A 62 -0.45 8.12 0.27
N ARG A 63 -0.22 7.33 -0.79
CA ARG A 63 0.39 7.82 -2.03
C ARG A 63 -0.47 8.89 -2.69
N GLN A 64 -1.79 8.70 -2.73
CA GLN A 64 -2.71 9.68 -3.31
C GLN A 64 -2.68 11.02 -2.57
N ARG A 65 -2.58 10.99 -1.24
CA ARG A 65 -2.38 12.21 -0.44
C ARG A 65 -1.07 12.91 -0.77
N ALA A 66 0.00 12.16 -1.05
CA ALA A 66 1.28 12.74 -1.45
C ALA A 66 1.21 13.34 -2.87
N ILE A 67 0.57 12.65 -3.83
CA ILE A 67 0.35 13.16 -5.19
C ILE A 67 -0.46 14.46 -5.15
N ALA A 68 -1.57 14.48 -4.41
CA ALA A 68 -2.37 15.69 -4.24
C ALA A 68 -1.59 16.85 -3.60
N ALA A 69 -0.66 16.56 -2.70
CA ALA A 69 0.20 17.59 -2.11
C ALA A 69 1.22 18.16 -3.12
N VAL A 70 1.69 17.36 -4.09
CA VAL A 70 2.54 17.84 -5.19
C VAL A 70 1.74 18.69 -6.17
N ALA A 71 0.52 18.26 -6.53
CA ALA A 71 -0.36 19.00 -7.43
C ALA A 71 -0.85 20.35 -6.84
N GLY A 72 -0.94 20.45 -5.51
CA GLY A 72 -1.45 21.64 -4.84
C GLY A 72 -2.99 21.73 -4.86
N LEU A 73 -3.51 22.81 -4.27
CA LEU A 73 -4.96 23.02 -4.11
C LEU A 73 -5.59 23.83 -5.24
N GLN A 74 -4.79 24.51 -6.04
CA GLN A 74 -5.23 25.35 -7.16
C GLN A 74 -4.44 24.92 -8.40
N PRO A 75 -5.05 24.97 -9.59
CA PRO A 75 -4.33 24.71 -10.83
C PRO A 75 -3.14 25.65 -10.97
N SER A 76 -1.97 25.14 -11.33
CA SER A 76 -0.82 25.96 -11.69
C SER A 76 -1.02 26.54 -13.10
N GLU A 77 -0.52 27.76 -13.31
CA GLU A 77 -0.47 28.33 -14.65
C GLU A 77 0.65 27.65 -15.44
N GLY A 78 0.41 27.39 -16.73
CA GLY A 78 1.47 26.90 -17.62
C GLY A 78 2.57 27.94 -17.79
N ASP A 79 3.83 27.52 -17.69
CA ASP A 79 5.02 28.38 -17.89
C ASP A 79 5.23 28.72 -19.37
N GLY A 80 4.30 29.50 -19.93
CA GLY A 80 4.34 29.99 -21.30
C GLY A 80 3.53 29.15 -22.32
N PRO A 81 3.65 29.48 -23.62
CA PRO A 81 2.72 28.99 -24.66
C PRO A 81 2.77 27.48 -24.94
N LEU A 82 3.79 26.80 -24.45
CA LEU A 82 4.05 25.38 -24.69
C LEU A 82 3.75 24.49 -23.47
N TYR A 83 3.51 25.10 -22.30
CA TYR A 83 3.25 24.39 -21.06
C TYR A 83 1.76 24.44 -20.72
N GLY A 84 1.18 23.28 -20.44
CA GLY A 84 -0.20 23.17 -19.97
C GLY A 84 -0.34 23.50 -18.49
N VAL A 85 -1.59 23.59 -18.04
CA VAL A 85 -1.95 23.60 -16.60
C VAL A 85 -1.42 22.33 -15.94
N ASP A 86 -0.84 22.47 -14.74
CA ASP A 86 -0.28 21.39 -13.92
C ASP A 86 0.77 20.53 -14.65
N GLU A 87 1.44 21.06 -15.69
CA GLU A 87 2.46 20.33 -16.44
C GLU A 87 3.68 20.02 -15.58
N ALA A 88 4.14 21.00 -14.80
CA ALA A 88 5.33 20.85 -13.95
C ALA A 88 5.10 19.81 -12.86
N GLU A 89 3.96 19.89 -12.16
CA GLU A 89 3.58 18.96 -11.11
C GLU A 89 3.37 17.54 -11.67
N ARG A 90 2.79 17.43 -12.87
CA ARG A 90 2.65 16.14 -13.55
C ARG A 90 4.00 15.52 -13.91
N GLU A 91 4.96 16.32 -14.36
CA GLU A 91 6.32 15.83 -14.64
C GLU A 91 7.08 15.46 -13.37
N ASP A 92 6.87 16.17 -12.26
CA ASP A 92 7.44 15.81 -10.95
C ASP A 92 6.90 14.46 -10.47
N VAL A 93 5.58 14.24 -10.58
CA VAL A 93 4.95 12.96 -10.23
C VAL A 93 5.39 11.84 -11.17
N SER A 94 5.48 12.10 -12.48
CA SER A 94 5.93 11.14 -13.50
C SER A 94 7.35 10.65 -13.18
N THR A 95 8.25 11.60 -12.87
CA THR A 95 9.65 11.35 -12.54
C THR A 95 9.79 10.60 -11.22
N ALA A 96 9.11 11.05 -10.17
CA ALA A 96 9.19 10.44 -8.85
C ALA A 96 8.65 8.99 -8.83
N LEU A 97 7.57 8.72 -9.57
CA LEU A 97 6.95 7.40 -9.62
C LEU A 97 7.46 6.51 -10.75
N ARG A 98 8.36 7.01 -11.60
CA ARG A 98 8.86 6.33 -12.81
C ARG A 98 7.73 5.87 -13.73
N LEU A 99 6.78 6.78 -13.96
CA LEU A 99 5.61 6.56 -14.83
C LEU A 99 5.68 7.49 -16.03
N ALA A 100 5.01 7.12 -17.13
CA ALA A 100 4.75 8.08 -18.18
C ALA A 100 3.83 9.21 -17.66
N PRO A 101 3.99 10.47 -18.12
CA PRO A 101 3.16 11.59 -17.67
C PRO A 101 1.65 11.35 -17.82
N ALA A 102 1.23 10.73 -18.92
CA ALA A 102 -0.18 10.35 -19.14
C ALA A 102 -0.69 9.33 -18.11
N THR A 103 0.17 8.44 -17.62
CA THR A 103 -0.17 7.49 -16.56
C THR A 103 -0.19 8.17 -15.20
N ALA A 104 0.69 9.15 -14.94
CA ALA A 104 0.67 9.95 -13.72
C ALA A 104 -0.65 10.74 -13.59
N GLN A 105 -1.18 11.27 -14.70
CA GLN A 105 -2.44 12.01 -14.74
C GLN A 105 -3.68 11.14 -14.41
N SER A 106 -3.61 9.83 -14.68
CA SER A 106 -4.74 8.90 -14.46
C SER A 106 -4.72 8.20 -13.09
N ARG A 107 -3.75 8.55 -12.23
CA ARG A 107 -3.60 7.98 -10.89
C ARG A 107 -4.47 8.71 -9.88
#